data_AF-A0A2S7ZS18-F1
#
_entry.id   AF-A0A2S7ZS18-F1
#
_cell.length_a   1.000
_cell.length_b   1.000
_cell.length_c   1.000
_cell.angle_alpha   90.00
_cell.angle_beta   90.00
_cell.angle_gamma   90.00
#
_symmetry.space_group_name_H-M   'P 1'
#
loop_
_entity.id
_entity.type
_entity.pdbx_description
1 polymer ?
#
loop_
_entity_poly.entity_id
_entity_poly.type
_entity_poly.pdbx_seq_one_letter_code
_entity_poly.pdbx_strand_id
1 'polypeptide(L)'
;MENKQNKNAHDAGNIMSATKQGIPSHSQGDTVDLCHYYNIPLEMRKYCNWLVRKGKIPYSPITHKQGNSQSVCGTFKQAMDALKTGQYDGLGFHFDGTPFTGIDLDYHVENGALDELAMQVFIECASYTEYSPSGTGLHIIVKGDTHQSVKNSLLGFEMYSQGRYFTMTGNRVQGVADCEYIPYRQDAIQTLFDTFSIHNVDDGQSDAGEVMNGISLEPVYLEIELLPLITRIKNSRQGEKFTRLFDDGDLSDYGGDASRADAGLLFILWYWCRGDAQKMHDIFCLSALAKRDKWQYGNTGYNPMYYRVLTIRRVIAKQEYIRKKEDEAFEQAFVNSFYD
;
A
#
# COMPACT_ATOMS: atom_id res chain seq x y z
N MET A 1 -44.29 36.11 -35.20
CA MET A 1 -44.62 35.26 -36.37
C MET A 1 -43.45 34.31 -36.54
N GLU A 2 -43.73 33.00 -36.68
CA GLU A 2 -42.79 31.87 -36.54
C GLU A 2 -42.24 31.69 -35.09
N ASN A 3 -42.00 30.49 -34.54
CA ASN A 3 -42.25 29.11 -34.95
C ASN A 3 -42.22 28.19 -33.71
N LYS A 4 -43.01 27.11 -33.76
CA LYS A 4 -42.82 25.75 -33.17
C LYS A 4 -42.34 25.57 -31.72
N GLN A 5 -43.17 24.89 -30.93
CA GLN A 5 -43.01 23.47 -30.54
C GLN A 5 -44.08 23.09 -29.50
N ASN A 6 -44.79 21.96 -29.69
CA ASN A 6 -44.73 20.86 -28.71
C ASN A 6 -45.54 19.59 -29.08
N LYS A 7 -44.97 18.45 -28.63
CA LYS A 7 -45.60 17.15 -28.24
C LYS A 7 -46.16 16.27 -29.35
N ASN A 8 -46.14 14.93 -29.28
CA ASN A 8 -45.54 13.89 -28.43
C ASN A 8 -45.92 12.56 -29.13
N ALA A 9 -45.08 11.52 -29.11
CA ALA A 9 -45.49 10.11 -29.03
C ALA A 9 -44.28 9.14 -29.13
N HIS A 10 -44.51 7.93 -28.60
CA HIS A 10 -43.79 6.65 -28.78
C HIS A 10 -42.63 6.36 -27.82
N ASP A 11 -42.36 5.13 -27.39
CA ASP A 11 -43.08 3.86 -27.19
C ASP A 11 -42.02 2.84 -26.71
N ALA A 12 -42.47 1.67 -26.23
CA ALA A 12 -41.70 0.45 -25.89
C ALA A 12 -40.96 0.46 -24.52
N GLY A 13 -40.98 -0.61 -23.72
CA GLY A 13 -41.47 -1.97 -23.93
C GLY A 13 -40.48 -2.99 -23.32
N ASN A 14 -41.01 -4.00 -22.62
CA ASN A 14 -40.38 -5.23 -22.12
C ASN A 14 -39.56 -5.18 -20.81
N ILE A 15 -40.25 -5.48 -19.70
CA ILE A 15 -39.71 -6.04 -18.47
C ILE A 15 -39.97 -7.56 -18.52
N MET A 16 -38.91 -8.36 -18.64
CA MET A 16 -39.01 -9.82 -18.48
C MET A 16 -38.91 -10.21 -17.01
N SER A 17 -39.99 -10.84 -16.52
CA SER A 17 -40.05 -11.57 -15.26
C SER A 17 -39.39 -12.94 -15.42
N ALA A 18 -38.51 -13.32 -14.49
CA ALA A 18 -38.05 -14.69 -14.32
C ALA A 18 -38.00 -15.07 -12.83
N THR A 19 -39.04 -15.80 -12.42
CA THR A 19 -39.07 -16.92 -11.46
C THR A 19 -38.12 -16.94 -10.26
N LYS A 20 -38.71 -16.76 -9.06
CA LYS A 20 -38.23 -17.29 -7.78
C LYS A 20 -38.11 -18.82 -7.87
N GLN A 21 -36.88 -19.35 -7.79
CA GLN A 21 -36.66 -20.77 -7.49
C GLN A 21 -36.46 -20.94 -5.98
N GLY A 22 -37.21 -21.89 -5.41
CA GLY A 22 -37.22 -22.22 -3.99
C GLY A 22 -35.93 -22.90 -3.53
N ILE A 23 -35.67 -22.71 -2.24
CA ILE A 23 -34.58 -23.31 -1.47
C ILE A 23 -34.86 -24.83 -1.34
N PRO A 24 -33.93 -25.71 -1.75
CA PRO A 24 -33.92 -27.08 -1.28
C PRO A 24 -33.08 -27.14 0.00
N SER A 25 -33.76 -27.42 1.12
CA SER A 25 -33.13 -27.81 2.37
C SER A 25 -32.64 -29.26 2.26
N HIS A 26 -31.35 -29.50 2.01
CA HIS A 26 -30.73 -30.80 2.26
C HIS A 26 -29.31 -30.63 2.82
N SER A 27 -29.17 -31.09 4.06
CA SER A 27 -27.94 -31.32 4.79
C SER A 27 -27.05 -32.34 4.05
N GLN A 28 -25.95 -31.87 3.48
CA GLN A 28 -24.77 -32.65 3.15
C GLN A 28 -23.58 -31.87 3.69
N GLY A 29 -22.72 -32.53 4.49
CA GLY A 29 -21.64 -31.89 5.21
C GLY A 29 -20.77 -31.04 4.29
N ASP A 30 -20.68 -29.75 4.61
CA ASP A 30 -19.89 -28.76 3.90
C ASP A 30 -18.42 -29.19 3.90
N THR A 31 -17.98 -29.87 2.85
CA THR A 31 -16.56 -29.94 2.53
C THR A 31 -16.15 -28.52 2.18
N VAL A 32 -15.60 -27.80 3.17
CA VAL A 32 -15.02 -26.47 2.98
C VAL A 32 -14.11 -26.54 1.77
N ASP A 33 -14.39 -25.74 0.74
CA ASP A 33 -13.57 -25.70 -0.46
C ASP A 33 -12.22 -25.05 -0.13
N LEU A 34 -11.22 -25.88 0.15
CA LEU A 34 -9.86 -25.46 0.47
C LEU A 34 -9.00 -25.17 -0.77
N CYS A 35 -9.59 -25.15 -1.98
CA CYS A 35 -8.82 -24.94 -3.23
C CYS A 35 -8.11 -23.58 -3.27
N HIS A 36 -8.72 -22.56 -2.66
CA HIS A 36 -8.19 -21.20 -2.63
C HIS A 36 -6.80 -21.09 -1.99
N TYR A 37 -6.43 -21.99 -1.07
CA TYR A 37 -5.07 -22.05 -0.51
C TYR A 37 -3.98 -22.37 -1.54
N TYR A 38 -4.33 -22.95 -2.69
CA TYR A 38 -3.37 -23.20 -3.78
C TYR A 38 -3.04 -21.94 -4.59
N ASN A 39 -3.78 -20.84 -4.38
CA ASN A 39 -3.41 -19.53 -4.91
C ASN A 39 -2.18 -18.94 -4.20
N ILE A 40 -1.80 -19.48 -3.04
CA ILE A 40 -0.55 -19.11 -2.37
C ILE A 40 0.64 -19.55 -3.26
N PRO A 41 1.62 -18.65 -3.49
CA PRO A 41 2.76 -18.90 -4.37
C PRO A 41 3.45 -20.23 -4.07
N LEU A 42 3.76 -20.97 -5.14
CA LEU A 42 4.40 -22.28 -5.04
C LEU A 42 5.73 -22.18 -4.29
N GLU A 43 6.47 -21.08 -4.49
CA GLU A 43 7.71 -20.83 -3.78
C GLU A 43 7.55 -20.87 -2.25
N MET A 44 6.54 -20.22 -1.68
CA MET A 44 6.29 -20.24 -0.23
C MET A 44 5.89 -21.65 0.25
N ARG A 45 5.11 -22.38 -0.54
CA ARG A 45 4.63 -23.73 -0.20
C ARG A 45 5.77 -24.76 -0.06
N LYS A 46 6.96 -24.47 -0.61
CA LYS A 46 8.15 -25.32 -0.49
C LYS A 46 8.86 -25.21 0.87
N TYR A 47 8.59 -24.18 1.67
CA TYR A 47 9.20 -24.00 2.98
C TYR A 47 8.51 -24.83 4.07
N CYS A 48 9.25 -25.21 5.12
CA CYS A 48 8.73 -25.88 6.31
C CYS A 48 8.29 -24.88 7.39
N ASN A 49 7.60 -23.82 6.99
CA ASN A 49 7.26 -22.66 7.80
C ASN A 49 5.74 -22.53 8.05
N TRP A 50 5.00 -23.62 7.80
CA TRP A 50 3.54 -23.61 7.84
C TRP A 50 3.00 -23.99 9.23
N LEU A 51 1.97 -23.26 9.64
CA LEU A 51 1.21 -23.42 10.87
C LEU A 51 -0.28 -23.59 10.52
N VAL A 52 -1.06 -24.06 11.50
CA VAL A 52 -2.52 -23.99 11.48
C VAL A 52 -2.99 -23.11 12.63
N ARG A 53 -4.18 -22.52 12.54
CA ARG A 53 -4.68 -21.58 13.56
C ARG A 53 -6.09 -21.88 14.05
N LYS A 54 -6.38 -21.38 15.24
CA LYS A 54 -7.74 -21.16 15.77
C LYS A 54 -7.86 -19.69 16.12
N GLY A 55 -8.75 -18.96 15.44
CA GLY A 55 -8.74 -17.49 15.45
C GLY A 55 -7.36 -16.98 15.04
N LYS A 56 -6.73 -16.14 15.87
CA LYS A 56 -5.36 -15.61 15.67
C LYS A 56 -4.27 -16.42 16.40
N ILE A 57 -4.57 -17.59 16.95
CA ILE A 57 -3.63 -18.38 17.75
C ILE A 57 -3.01 -19.49 16.89
N PRO A 58 -1.68 -19.54 16.70
CA PRO A 58 -1.02 -20.55 15.89
C PRO A 58 -0.72 -21.84 16.65
N TYR A 59 -0.80 -22.95 15.93
CA TYR A 59 -0.52 -24.30 16.39
C TYR A 59 0.33 -25.06 15.36
N SER A 60 1.14 -25.99 15.87
CA SER A 60 1.86 -26.95 15.05
C SER A 60 0.89 -27.86 14.30
N PRO A 61 1.03 -28.05 12.98
CA PRO A 61 0.19 -28.97 12.22
C PRO A 61 0.52 -30.45 12.48
N ILE A 62 1.63 -30.73 13.17
CA ILE A 62 2.12 -32.09 13.45
C ILE A 62 1.82 -32.46 14.91
N THR A 63 2.20 -31.59 15.83
CA THR A 63 2.14 -31.88 17.27
C THR A 63 0.92 -31.29 17.97
N HIS A 64 0.17 -30.42 17.28
CA HIS A 64 -0.96 -29.66 17.81
C HIS A 64 -0.62 -28.75 19.01
N LYS A 65 0.67 -28.58 19.34
CA LYS A 65 1.12 -27.64 20.35
C LYS A 65 0.98 -26.21 19.85
N GLN A 66 0.50 -25.33 20.72
CA GLN A 66 0.44 -23.89 20.45
C GLN A 66 1.86 -23.31 20.35
N GLY A 67 2.11 -22.44 19.37
CA GLY A 67 3.40 -21.76 19.24
C GLY A 67 3.59 -21.04 17.90
N ASN A 68 4.56 -20.13 17.89
CA ASN A 68 4.97 -19.32 16.73
C ASN A 68 6.50 -19.31 16.64
N SER A 69 7.09 -20.45 16.30
CA SER A 69 8.53 -20.60 16.12
C SER A 69 8.82 -21.61 15.02
N GLN A 70 10.00 -21.52 14.42
CA GLN A 70 10.42 -22.46 13.38
C GLN A 70 10.32 -23.93 13.83
N SER A 71 10.59 -24.22 15.10
CA SER A 71 10.54 -25.57 15.67
C SER A 71 9.14 -26.20 15.75
N VAL A 72 8.07 -25.39 15.71
CA VAL A 72 6.68 -25.89 15.73
C VAL A 72 6.03 -25.92 14.35
N CYS A 73 6.70 -25.36 13.33
CA CYS A 73 6.23 -25.33 11.96
C CYS A 73 6.29 -26.70 11.28
N GLY A 74 5.53 -26.85 10.20
CA GLY A 74 5.54 -28.02 9.32
C GLY A 74 5.55 -27.63 7.84
N THR A 75 5.41 -28.64 6.99
CA THR A 75 5.24 -28.46 5.54
C THR A 75 3.83 -27.95 5.20
N PHE A 76 3.67 -27.31 4.04
CA PHE A 76 2.35 -26.90 3.54
C PHE A 76 1.37 -28.09 3.49
N LYS A 77 1.83 -29.27 3.05
CA LYS A 77 1.01 -30.48 3.00
C LYS A 77 0.51 -30.89 4.39
N GLN A 78 1.39 -30.91 5.40
CA GLN A 78 1.00 -31.23 6.78
C GLN A 78 -0.03 -30.22 7.32
N ALA A 79 0.15 -28.93 7.04
CA ALA A 79 -0.80 -27.90 7.46
C ALA A 79 -2.17 -28.06 6.75
N MET A 80 -2.18 -28.34 5.45
CA MET A 80 -3.40 -28.65 4.71
C MET A 80 -4.11 -29.91 5.23
N ASP A 81 -3.36 -30.97 5.52
CA ASP A 81 -3.93 -32.22 6.04
C ASP A 81 -4.49 -32.03 7.46
N ALA A 82 -3.82 -31.25 8.30
CA ALA A 82 -4.33 -30.85 9.61
C ALA A 82 -5.60 -29.98 9.49
N LEU A 83 -5.66 -29.05 8.55
CA LEU A 83 -6.82 -28.20 8.30
C LEU A 83 -8.05 -29.01 7.87
N LYS A 84 -7.87 -30.02 6.99
CA LYS A 84 -8.95 -30.93 6.53
C LYS A 84 -9.61 -31.72 7.65
N THR A 85 -9.00 -31.85 8.82
CA THR A 85 -9.62 -32.49 9.98
C THR A 85 -10.77 -31.69 10.58
N GLY A 86 -10.90 -30.40 10.21
CA GLY A 86 -11.91 -29.48 10.76
C GLY A 86 -11.58 -28.94 12.16
N GLN A 87 -10.43 -29.30 12.73
CA GLN A 87 -10.02 -28.82 14.06
C GLN A 87 -9.47 -27.39 14.05
N TYR A 88 -9.15 -26.84 12.89
CA TYR A 88 -8.52 -25.54 12.71
C TYR A 88 -9.32 -24.71 11.72
N ASP A 89 -9.24 -23.38 11.82
CA ASP A 89 -10.02 -22.45 11.01
C ASP A 89 -9.16 -21.64 10.02
N GLY A 90 -7.89 -22.01 9.85
CA GLY A 90 -7.05 -21.50 8.78
C GLY A 90 -5.58 -21.91 8.87
N LEU A 91 -4.80 -21.42 7.90
CA LEU A 91 -3.35 -21.57 7.86
C LEU A 91 -2.64 -20.35 8.43
N GLY A 92 -1.37 -20.54 8.76
CA GLY A 92 -0.42 -19.48 9.06
C GLY A 92 0.96 -19.76 8.47
N PHE A 93 1.75 -18.71 8.29
CA PHE A 93 3.12 -18.79 7.78
C PHE A 93 4.07 -17.99 8.66
N HIS A 94 5.07 -18.66 9.23
CA HIS A 94 6.09 -18.07 10.09
C HIS A 94 7.28 -17.57 9.27
N PHE A 95 7.77 -16.36 9.53
CA PHE A 95 8.77 -15.73 8.65
C PHE A 95 10.23 -16.10 8.95
N ASP A 96 10.55 -16.57 10.17
CA ASP A 96 11.95 -16.81 10.57
C ASP A 96 12.63 -17.82 9.63
N GLY A 97 13.85 -17.47 9.19
CA GLY A 97 14.65 -18.31 8.30
C GLY A 97 14.16 -18.37 6.86
N THR A 98 13.22 -17.49 6.46
CA THR A 98 12.75 -17.34 5.08
C THR A 98 13.28 -16.04 4.46
N PRO A 99 13.35 -15.94 3.11
CA PRO A 99 13.72 -14.69 2.45
C PRO A 99 12.53 -13.75 2.30
N PHE A 100 11.44 -13.94 3.05
CA PHE A 100 10.19 -13.22 2.88
C PHE A 100 9.96 -12.20 3.97
N THR A 101 9.40 -11.06 3.57
CA THR A 101 8.88 -10.02 4.43
C THR A 101 7.37 -9.95 4.24
N GLY A 102 6.63 -10.00 5.34
CA GLY A 102 5.19 -9.78 5.38
C GLY A 102 4.88 -8.32 5.68
N ILE A 103 3.98 -7.73 4.88
CA ILE A 103 3.40 -6.40 5.09
C ILE A 103 1.90 -6.61 5.37
N ASP A 104 1.43 -6.08 6.49
CA ASP A 104 0.03 -6.14 6.93
C ASP A 104 -0.59 -4.74 6.86
N LEU A 105 -1.78 -4.65 6.26
CA LEU A 105 -2.56 -3.43 6.14
C LEU A 105 -3.94 -3.66 6.74
N ASP A 106 -4.22 -3.02 7.87
CA ASP A 106 -5.47 -3.13 8.61
C ASP A 106 -6.46 -2.03 8.16
N TYR A 107 -7.72 -2.43 7.88
CA TYR A 107 -8.85 -1.53 7.58
C TYR A 107 -8.76 -0.70 6.28
N HIS A 108 -7.93 -1.13 5.33
CA HIS A 108 -7.76 -0.48 4.02
C HIS A 108 -8.56 -1.13 2.87
N VAL A 109 -9.53 -1.98 3.20
CA VAL A 109 -10.44 -2.61 2.24
C VAL A 109 -11.88 -2.39 2.64
N GLU A 110 -12.67 -1.81 1.74
CA GLU A 110 -14.11 -1.63 1.90
C GLU A 110 -14.85 -2.22 0.69
N ASN A 111 -15.77 -3.17 0.93
CA ASN A 111 -16.52 -3.86 -0.12
C ASN A 111 -15.63 -4.48 -1.22
N GLY A 112 -14.43 -4.94 -0.85
CA GLY A 112 -13.43 -5.50 -1.75
C GLY A 112 -12.59 -4.46 -2.52
N ALA A 113 -12.93 -3.17 -2.42
CA ALA A 113 -12.16 -2.08 -3.00
C ALA A 113 -11.03 -1.66 -2.06
N LEU A 114 -9.85 -1.47 -2.65
CA LEU A 114 -8.67 -0.98 -1.92
C LEU A 114 -8.73 0.53 -1.79
N ASP A 115 -8.43 1.01 -0.60
CA ASP A 115 -8.22 2.42 -0.35
C ASP A 115 -6.90 2.92 -0.97
N GLU A 116 -6.62 4.22 -0.89
CA GLU A 116 -5.43 4.77 -1.57
C GLU A 116 -4.11 4.30 -0.98
N LEU A 117 -4.01 4.14 0.35
CA LEU A 117 -2.81 3.64 0.99
C LEU A 117 -2.57 2.19 0.54
N ALA A 118 -3.60 1.34 0.62
CA ALA A 118 -3.52 -0.02 0.14
C ALA A 118 -3.12 -0.10 -1.34
N MET A 119 -3.73 0.71 -2.21
CA MET A 119 -3.33 0.76 -3.62
C MET A 119 -1.87 1.19 -3.82
N GLN A 120 -1.39 2.17 -3.06
CA GLN A 120 -0.01 2.64 -3.17
C GLN A 120 0.99 1.56 -2.74
N VAL A 121 0.74 0.90 -1.60
CA VAL A 121 1.59 -0.18 -1.09
C VAL A 121 1.52 -1.39 -2.02
N PHE A 122 0.31 -1.76 -2.47
CA PHE A 122 0.08 -2.83 -3.44
C PHE A 122 0.90 -2.63 -4.72
N ILE A 123 0.84 -1.43 -5.30
CA ILE A 123 1.59 -1.08 -6.52
C ILE A 123 3.11 -1.03 -6.24
N GLU A 124 3.54 -0.44 -5.12
CA GLU A 124 4.97 -0.38 -4.78
C GLU A 124 5.55 -1.78 -4.64
N CYS A 125 4.86 -2.68 -3.94
CA CYS A 125 5.30 -4.07 -3.76
C CYS A 125 5.20 -4.89 -5.05
N ALA A 126 4.13 -4.71 -5.84
CA ALA A 126 3.79 -5.50 -7.04
C ALA A 126 4.10 -7.00 -6.85
N SER A 127 3.55 -7.58 -5.78
CA SER A 127 3.87 -8.92 -5.31
C SER A 127 2.61 -9.68 -4.92
N TYR A 128 2.74 -10.89 -4.39
CA TYR A 128 1.61 -11.65 -3.87
C TYR A 128 0.84 -10.83 -2.82
N THR A 129 -0.47 -10.71 -3.02
CA THR A 129 -1.37 -10.01 -2.10
C THR A 129 -2.66 -10.79 -1.94
N GLU A 130 -3.06 -10.96 -0.69
CA GLU A 130 -4.33 -11.59 -0.31
C GLU A 130 -5.11 -10.68 0.65
N TYR A 131 -6.42 -10.82 0.65
CA TYR A 131 -7.26 -10.24 1.69
C TYR A 131 -6.98 -10.94 3.02
N SER A 132 -6.89 -10.15 4.10
CA SER A 132 -6.74 -10.68 5.46
C SER A 132 -8.00 -11.47 5.87
N PRO A 133 -7.96 -12.27 6.96
CA PRO A 133 -9.12 -13.06 7.40
C PRO A 133 -10.39 -12.24 7.68
N SER A 134 -10.25 -10.95 8.04
CA SER A 134 -11.41 -10.07 8.25
C SER A 134 -12.05 -9.59 6.95
N GLY A 135 -11.33 -9.68 5.83
CA GLY A 135 -11.73 -9.09 4.54
C GLY A 135 -11.60 -7.56 4.47
N THR A 136 -11.23 -6.90 5.57
CA THR A 136 -11.08 -5.44 5.66
C THR A 136 -9.64 -4.97 5.50
N GLY A 137 -8.69 -5.89 5.36
CA GLY A 137 -7.26 -5.61 5.24
C GLY A 137 -6.56 -6.47 4.20
N LEU A 138 -5.26 -6.27 4.06
CA LEU A 138 -4.40 -6.99 3.11
C LEU A 138 -3.17 -7.57 3.78
N HIS A 139 -2.76 -8.76 3.34
CA HIS A 139 -1.38 -9.21 3.50
C HIS A 139 -0.67 -9.15 2.17
N ILE A 140 0.52 -8.57 2.16
CA ILE A 140 1.41 -8.51 1.00
C ILE A 140 2.71 -9.22 1.37
N ILE A 141 3.13 -10.19 0.56
CA ILE A 141 4.37 -10.94 0.78
C ILE A 141 5.38 -10.55 -0.28
N VAL A 142 6.55 -10.08 0.13
CA VAL A 142 7.67 -9.68 -0.76
C VAL A 142 8.94 -10.42 -0.37
N LYS A 143 9.85 -10.63 -1.33
CA LYS A 143 11.16 -11.24 -1.04
C LYS A 143 12.21 -10.15 -0.81
N GLY A 144 12.98 -10.30 0.25
CA GLY A 144 13.88 -9.30 0.80
C GLY A 144 13.71 -9.20 2.31
N ASP A 145 14.52 -8.38 2.95
CA ASP A 145 14.61 -8.29 4.42
C ASP A 145 14.41 -6.86 4.89
N THR A 146 13.67 -6.68 5.99
CA THR A 146 13.55 -5.41 6.68
C THR A 146 14.48 -5.43 7.90
N HIS A 147 15.37 -4.45 7.98
CA HIS A 147 16.36 -4.39 9.05
C HIS A 147 15.71 -4.35 10.45
N GLN A 148 14.55 -3.70 10.57
CA GLN A 148 13.77 -3.61 11.78
C GLN A 148 12.28 -3.69 11.45
N SER A 149 11.51 -4.31 12.34
CA SER A 149 10.06 -4.35 12.18
C SER A 149 9.46 -2.95 12.26
N VAL A 150 8.46 -2.69 11.42
CA VAL A 150 7.73 -1.42 11.42
C VAL A 150 6.32 -1.66 11.90
N LYS A 151 5.84 -0.80 12.80
CA LYS A 151 4.43 -0.75 13.18
C LYS A 151 3.99 0.70 13.26
N ASN A 152 3.08 1.08 12.37
CA ASN A 152 2.45 2.38 12.34
C ASN A 152 0.95 2.19 12.55
N SER A 153 0.54 2.09 13.82
CA SER A 153 -0.85 1.83 14.22
C SER A 153 -1.83 2.87 13.69
N LEU A 154 -1.38 4.11 13.54
CA LEU A 154 -2.19 5.22 13.06
C LEU A 154 -2.55 5.05 11.57
N LEU A 155 -1.64 4.45 10.80
CA LEU A 155 -1.82 4.19 9.37
C LEU A 155 -2.17 2.73 9.08
N GLY A 156 -2.53 1.93 10.09
CA GLY A 156 -2.85 0.51 9.91
C GLY A 156 -1.76 -0.32 9.24
N PHE A 157 -0.48 0.11 9.30
CA PHE A 157 0.62 -0.50 8.56
C PHE A 157 1.56 -1.26 9.50
N GLU A 158 1.83 -2.53 9.20
CA GLU A 158 2.91 -3.29 9.85
C GLU A 158 3.79 -4.01 8.84
N MET A 159 5.08 -4.19 9.15
CA MET A 159 6.02 -4.90 8.28
C MET A 159 7.04 -5.72 9.09
N TYR A 160 7.18 -7.01 8.76
CA TYR A 160 7.99 -7.98 9.50
C TYR A 160 8.70 -8.97 8.57
N SER A 161 10.00 -9.20 8.79
CA SER A 161 10.75 -10.33 8.17
C SER A 161 11.05 -11.46 9.16
N GLN A 162 10.83 -11.24 10.45
CA GLN A 162 11.14 -12.17 11.53
C GLN A 162 10.25 -11.94 12.77
N GLY A 163 10.21 -12.91 13.68
CA GLY A 163 9.53 -12.89 14.96
C GLY A 163 8.00 -13.01 14.90
N ARG A 164 7.41 -13.03 13.71
CA ARG A 164 5.96 -13.05 13.49
C ARG A 164 5.56 -14.18 12.54
N TYR A 165 4.29 -14.58 12.62
CA TYR A 165 3.62 -15.31 11.56
C TYR A 165 2.46 -14.48 11.06
N PHE A 166 2.09 -14.67 9.79
CA PHE A 166 0.84 -14.16 9.26
C PHE A 166 -0.17 -15.28 9.13
N THR A 167 -1.43 -14.96 9.37
CA THR A 167 -2.52 -15.84 8.96
C THR A 167 -2.60 -15.81 7.44
N MET A 168 -2.64 -16.97 6.81
CA MET A 168 -2.73 -17.05 5.35
C MET A 168 -4.16 -17.37 4.94
N THR A 169 -4.68 -16.68 3.93
CA THR A 169 -6.02 -16.91 3.42
C THR A 169 -6.00 -17.58 2.05
N GLY A 170 -5.05 -17.29 1.17
CA GLY A 170 -5.14 -17.69 -0.24
C GLY A 170 -6.22 -16.93 -1.02
N ASN A 171 -6.94 -16.01 -0.37
CA ASN A 171 -7.97 -15.18 -0.99
C ASN A 171 -7.30 -13.98 -1.69
N ARG A 172 -6.74 -14.27 -2.86
CA ARG A 172 -5.90 -13.34 -3.61
C ARG A 172 -6.70 -12.15 -4.13
N VAL A 173 -6.09 -10.96 -4.06
CA VAL A 173 -6.63 -9.73 -4.66
C VAL A 173 -6.55 -9.82 -6.19
N GLN A 174 -7.60 -9.39 -6.89
CA GLN A 174 -7.62 -9.34 -8.35
C GLN A 174 -6.60 -8.33 -8.90
N GLY A 175 -6.03 -8.60 -10.08
CA GLY A 175 -5.07 -7.71 -10.73
C GLY A 175 -3.60 -7.93 -10.32
N VAL A 176 -3.32 -8.77 -9.34
CA VAL A 176 -1.97 -9.34 -9.15
C VAL A 176 -1.70 -10.28 -10.33
N ALA A 177 -0.49 -10.28 -10.91
CA ALA A 177 -0.10 -11.30 -11.90
C ALA A 177 0.07 -12.66 -11.23
N ASP A 178 -0.18 -13.79 -11.92
CA ASP A 178 0.01 -15.11 -11.33
C ASP A 178 1.47 -15.26 -10.89
N CYS A 179 1.68 -15.24 -9.57
CA CYS A 179 3.00 -15.25 -8.95
C CYS A 179 3.25 -16.65 -8.41
N GLU A 180 3.74 -17.54 -9.27
CA GLU A 180 4.30 -18.82 -8.82
C GLU A 180 5.49 -18.58 -7.86
N TYR A 181 6.20 -17.47 -8.05
CA TYR A 181 7.36 -17.00 -7.29
C TYR A 181 7.16 -15.59 -6.76
N ILE A 182 7.70 -15.32 -5.57
CA ILE A 182 7.70 -14.00 -4.96
C ILE A 182 8.86 -13.17 -5.54
N PRO A 183 8.61 -11.97 -6.10
CA PRO A 183 9.65 -11.09 -6.61
C PRO A 183 10.55 -10.55 -5.49
N TYR A 184 11.85 -10.43 -5.78
CA TYR A 184 12.80 -9.74 -4.91
C TYR A 184 12.63 -8.23 -5.04
N ARG A 185 12.23 -7.57 -3.95
CA ARG A 185 11.82 -6.14 -3.92
C ARG A 185 12.40 -5.41 -2.71
N GLN A 186 13.72 -5.52 -2.51
CA GLN A 186 14.42 -4.82 -1.42
C GLN A 186 14.26 -3.29 -1.51
N ASP A 187 14.13 -2.76 -2.73
CA ASP A 187 13.85 -1.36 -3.00
C ASP A 187 12.48 -0.92 -2.43
N ALA A 188 11.45 -1.75 -2.62
CA ALA A 188 10.11 -1.49 -2.10
C ALA A 188 10.09 -1.60 -0.58
N ILE A 189 10.73 -2.63 -0.01
CA ILE A 189 10.84 -2.80 1.45
C ILE A 189 11.49 -1.57 2.09
N GLN A 190 12.61 -1.09 1.53
CA GLN A 190 13.31 0.08 2.05
C GLN A 190 12.45 1.35 1.91
N THR A 191 11.82 1.56 0.74
CA THR A 191 10.95 2.71 0.51
C THR A 191 9.80 2.75 1.52
N LEU A 192 9.16 1.60 1.78
CA LEU A 192 8.08 1.48 2.76
C LEU A 192 8.60 1.65 4.18
N PHE A 193 9.76 1.07 4.52
CA PHE A 193 10.41 1.31 5.80
C PHE A 193 10.58 2.82 6.04
N ASP A 194 11.24 3.54 5.15
CA ASP A 194 11.50 4.97 5.33
C ASP A 194 10.20 5.80 5.36
N THR A 195 9.17 5.38 4.61
CA THR A 195 7.85 6.04 4.60
C THR A 195 7.11 5.88 5.93
N PHE A 196 7.18 4.70 6.56
CA PHE A 196 6.32 4.31 7.69
C PHE A 196 7.04 4.24 9.05
N SER A 197 8.39 4.18 9.09
CA SER A 197 9.22 4.03 10.29
C SER A 197 9.37 5.28 11.15
N ILE A 198 8.80 6.43 10.76
CA ILE A 198 8.85 7.62 11.60
C ILE A 198 7.95 7.39 12.82
N HIS A 199 8.61 7.18 13.96
CA HIS A 199 8.02 7.13 15.28
C HIS A 199 7.84 8.56 15.76
N ASN A 200 6.70 8.88 16.39
CA ASN A 200 6.56 10.10 17.17
C ASN A 200 7.73 10.15 18.15
N VAL A 201 8.54 11.20 18.05
CA VAL A 201 9.52 11.54 19.07
C VAL A 201 8.73 11.83 20.34
N ASP A 202 8.99 11.01 21.36
CA ASP A 202 8.63 11.12 22.76
C ASP A 202 7.14 11.14 23.18
N ASP A 203 6.83 10.18 24.06
CA ASP A 203 5.84 10.30 25.13
C ASP A 203 6.06 11.62 25.88
N GLY A 204 5.23 12.62 25.60
CA GLY A 204 5.27 13.90 26.29
C GLY A 204 4.17 14.82 25.80
N GLN A 205 3.05 14.82 26.54
CA GLN A 205 1.94 15.78 26.50
C GLN A 205 2.11 16.98 25.55
N SER A 206 1.37 16.98 24.44
CA SER A 206 0.83 18.22 23.91
C SER A 206 -0.54 17.99 23.29
N ASP A 207 -1.49 18.76 23.79
CA ASP A 207 -2.84 18.91 23.29
C ASP A 207 -2.75 19.79 22.03
N ALA A 208 -2.74 19.17 20.85
CA ALA A 208 -2.95 19.82 19.55
C ALA A 208 -3.25 18.74 18.49
N GLY A 209 -4.47 18.72 17.98
CA GLY A 209 -4.78 17.97 16.76
C GLY A 209 -3.91 18.45 15.59
N GLU A 210 -3.75 17.59 14.58
CA GLU A 210 -3.28 17.89 13.21
C GLU A 210 -1.81 17.71 12.83
N VAL A 211 -0.90 17.31 13.72
CA VAL A 211 0.45 16.89 13.30
C VAL A 211 0.48 15.37 13.13
N MET A 212 0.11 14.87 11.94
CA MET A 212 0.43 13.49 11.60
C MET A 212 1.88 13.43 11.17
N ASN A 213 2.72 12.86 12.04
CA ASN A 213 4.00 12.31 11.62
C ASN A 213 4.92 13.46 11.08
N GLY A 214 4.90 14.62 11.74
CA GLY A 214 5.78 15.75 11.43
C GLY A 214 5.37 16.66 10.25
N ILE A 215 4.22 16.42 9.60
CA ILE A 215 3.63 17.36 8.62
C ILE A 215 2.29 17.88 9.18
N SER A 216 2.18 19.20 9.27
CA SER A 216 0.95 19.95 9.60
C SER A 216 0.07 20.12 8.36
N LEU A 217 -1.25 19.93 8.52
CA LEU A 217 -2.24 20.21 7.48
C LEU A 217 -2.43 21.69 7.21
N GLU A 218 -2.39 22.49 8.28
CA GLU A 218 -2.44 23.93 8.14
C GLU A 218 -1.08 24.43 7.66
N PRO A 219 -1.06 25.33 6.65
CA PRO A 219 0.18 25.91 6.16
C PRO A 219 0.99 26.53 7.30
N VAL A 220 2.25 26.13 7.41
CA VAL A 220 3.19 26.67 8.40
C VAL A 220 3.93 27.88 7.81
N TYR A 221 4.24 27.82 6.52
CA TYR A 221 4.84 28.92 5.79
C TYR A 221 3.78 29.84 5.19
N LEU A 222 4.01 31.16 5.29
CA LEU A 222 3.15 32.13 4.64
C LEU A 222 3.43 32.13 3.13
N GLU A 223 2.38 32.31 2.32
CA GLU A 223 2.52 32.33 0.85
C GLU A 223 3.60 33.33 0.39
N ILE A 224 3.67 34.51 1.01
CA ILE A 224 4.66 35.55 0.68
C ILE A 224 6.12 35.07 0.87
N GLU A 225 6.37 34.13 1.78
CA GLU A 225 7.68 33.56 2.03
C GLU A 225 8.04 32.49 0.98
N LEU A 226 7.02 31.85 0.39
CA LEU A 226 7.17 30.81 -0.62
C LEU A 226 7.29 31.38 -2.05
N LEU A 227 6.68 32.54 -2.33
CA LEU A 227 6.68 33.18 -3.65
C LEU A 227 8.08 33.36 -4.27
N PRO A 228 9.13 33.79 -3.52
CA PRO A 228 10.47 33.89 -4.08
C PRO A 228 11.04 32.54 -4.52
N LEU A 229 10.75 31.46 -3.80
CA LEU A 229 11.16 30.11 -4.19
C LEU A 229 10.37 29.65 -5.43
N ILE A 230 9.05 29.79 -5.43
CA ILE A 230 8.18 29.47 -6.58
C ILE A 230 8.66 30.21 -7.84
N THR A 231 8.96 31.51 -7.73
CA THR A 231 9.49 32.33 -8.83
C THR A 231 10.82 31.79 -9.35
N ARG A 232 11.72 31.34 -8.47
CA ARG A 232 12.98 30.70 -8.90
C ARG A 232 12.74 29.39 -9.62
N ILE A 233 11.78 28.58 -9.19
CA ILE A 233 11.42 27.32 -9.86
C ILE A 233 10.91 27.62 -11.27
N LYS A 234 9.98 28.58 -11.42
CA LYS A 234 9.42 29.00 -12.71
C LYS A 234 10.48 29.51 -13.69
N ASN A 235 11.53 30.15 -13.20
CA ASN A 235 12.65 30.65 -14.02
C ASN A 235 13.77 29.61 -14.25
N SER A 236 13.59 28.38 -13.78
CA SER A 236 14.60 27.33 -13.91
C SER A 236 14.38 26.46 -15.15
N ARG A 237 15.31 25.52 -15.38
CA ARG A 237 15.14 24.48 -16.42
C ARG A 237 13.90 23.60 -16.22
N GLN A 238 13.38 23.51 -14.99
CA GLN A 238 12.16 22.76 -14.67
C GLN A 238 10.91 23.65 -14.74
N GLY A 239 11.07 24.93 -15.06
CA GLY A 239 10.03 25.96 -14.94
C GLY A 239 8.79 25.72 -15.81
N GLU A 240 8.97 25.30 -17.07
CA GLU A 240 7.86 25.01 -17.97
C GLU A 240 6.97 23.88 -17.44
N LYS A 241 7.59 22.75 -17.07
CA LYS A 241 6.89 21.60 -16.48
C LYS A 241 6.26 21.97 -15.14
N PHE A 242 6.96 22.74 -14.32
CA PHE A 242 6.43 23.22 -13.05
C PHE A 242 5.20 24.09 -13.28
N THR A 243 5.22 25.08 -14.17
CA THR A 243 4.08 25.95 -14.44
C THR A 243 2.87 25.16 -14.95
N ARG A 244 3.05 24.23 -15.88
CA ARG A 244 1.95 23.38 -16.37
C ARG A 244 1.27 22.59 -15.25
N LEU A 245 2.06 21.99 -14.35
CA LEU A 245 1.51 21.25 -13.22
C LEU A 245 0.92 22.19 -12.15
N PHE A 246 1.68 23.23 -11.79
CA PHE A 246 1.41 24.06 -10.64
C PHE A 246 0.31 25.09 -10.91
N ASP A 247 0.38 25.82 -12.01
CA ASP A 247 -0.57 26.89 -12.34
C ASP A 247 -1.79 26.33 -13.09
N ASP A 248 -1.56 25.42 -14.05
CA ASP A 248 -2.64 24.96 -14.96
C ASP A 248 -3.29 23.65 -14.52
N GLY A 249 -2.63 22.86 -13.67
CA GLY A 249 -3.10 21.52 -13.28
C GLY A 249 -3.08 20.53 -14.46
N ASP A 250 -2.22 20.75 -15.45
CA ASP A 250 -2.15 19.96 -16.67
C ASP A 250 -1.57 18.56 -16.42
N LEU A 251 -2.37 17.53 -16.74
CA LEU A 251 -2.06 16.12 -16.53
C LEU A 251 -1.53 15.41 -17.78
N SER A 252 -1.39 16.12 -18.91
CA SER A 252 -1.12 15.51 -20.22
C SER A 252 0.20 14.73 -20.27
N ASP A 253 1.27 15.22 -19.61
CA ASP A 253 2.55 14.52 -19.50
C ASP A 253 2.46 13.17 -18.76
N TYR A 254 1.38 12.98 -18.00
CA TYR A 254 1.14 11.78 -17.20
C TYR A 254 -0.02 10.94 -17.75
N GLY A 255 -0.44 11.18 -18.99
CA GLY A 255 -1.53 10.44 -19.62
C GLY A 255 -2.87 10.61 -18.90
N GLY A 256 -3.07 11.76 -18.24
CA GLY A 256 -4.26 12.03 -17.44
C GLY A 256 -4.24 11.44 -16.03
N ASP A 257 -3.16 10.75 -15.62
CA ASP A 257 -3.04 10.22 -14.27
C ASP A 257 -2.65 11.31 -13.27
N ALA A 258 -3.65 11.77 -12.51
CA ALA A 258 -3.48 12.81 -11.51
C ALA A 258 -2.51 12.41 -10.38
N SER A 259 -2.45 11.14 -10.00
CA SER A 259 -1.56 10.71 -8.90
C SER A 259 -0.09 10.73 -9.33
N ARG A 260 0.18 10.37 -10.60
CA ARG A 260 1.51 10.50 -11.20
C ARG A 260 1.90 11.96 -11.41
N ALA A 261 0.95 12.82 -11.76
CA ALA A 261 1.18 14.27 -11.85
C ALA A 261 1.53 14.88 -10.50
N ASP A 262 0.83 14.50 -9.42
CA ASP A 262 1.13 14.93 -8.05
C ASP A 262 2.54 14.52 -7.63
N ALA A 263 2.90 13.25 -7.82
CA ALA A 263 4.25 12.76 -7.57
C ALA A 263 5.30 13.50 -8.40
N GLY A 264 4.97 13.86 -9.64
CA GLY A 264 5.81 14.63 -10.54
C GLY A 264 6.07 16.06 -10.06
N LEU A 265 5.04 16.76 -9.58
CA LEU A 265 5.19 18.09 -8.98
C LEU A 265 5.96 18.00 -7.66
N LEU A 266 5.64 17.02 -6.82
CA LEU A 266 6.35 16.80 -5.55
C LEU A 266 7.82 16.44 -5.75
N PHE A 267 8.19 15.76 -6.84
CA PHE A 267 9.59 15.51 -7.18
C PHE A 267 10.35 16.82 -7.48
N ILE A 268 9.74 17.74 -8.23
CA ILE A 268 10.31 19.08 -8.44
C ILE A 268 10.47 19.78 -7.08
N LEU A 269 9.43 19.77 -6.26
CA LEU A 269 9.46 20.41 -4.94
C LEU A 269 10.49 19.77 -4.00
N TRP A 270 10.67 18.45 -4.02
CA TRP A 270 11.68 17.76 -3.24
C TRP A 270 13.08 18.32 -3.51
N TYR A 271 13.42 18.50 -4.79
CA TYR A 271 14.70 19.06 -5.19
C TYR A 271 14.89 20.50 -4.67
N TRP A 272 13.88 21.35 -4.86
CA TRP A 272 13.96 22.78 -4.52
C TRP A 272 13.84 23.07 -3.01
N CYS A 273 13.08 22.26 -2.29
CA CYS A 273 12.89 22.33 -0.85
C CYS A 273 13.93 21.50 -0.08
N ARG A 274 14.81 20.78 -0.78
CA ARG A 274 15.81 19.87 -0.18
C ARG A 274 15.19 18.83 0.75
N GLY A 275 14.07 18.26 0.35
CA GLY A 275 13.33 17.27 1.14
C GLY A 275 12.58 17.81 2.36
N ASP A 276 12.49 19.14 2.55
CA ASP A 276 11.65 19.74 3.58
C ASP A 276 10.17 19.45 3.30
N ALA A 277 9.64 18.44 3.99
CA ALA A 277 8.30 17.90 3.76
C ALA A 277 7.19 18.93 4.01
N GLN A 278 7.33 19.78 5.04
CA GLN A 278 6.35 20.82 5.33
C GLN A 278 6.36 21.89 4.24
N LYS A 279 7.55 22.34 3.80
CA LYS A 279 7.64 23.32 2.72
C LYS A 279 7.15 22.76 1.39
N MET A 280 7.40 21.47 1.10
CA MET A 280 6.83 20.77 -0.05
C MET A 280 5.30 20.76 0.01
N HIS A 281 4.70 20.42 1.16
CA HIS A 281 3.27 20.44 1.36
C HIS A 281 2.67 21.83 1.10
N ASP A 282 3.22 22.86 1.77
CA ASP A 282 2.65 24.21 1.73
C ASP A 282 2.72 24.81 0.33
N ILE A 283 3.82 24.58 -0.40
CA ILE A 283 3.92 24.98 -1.81
C ILE A 283 2.92 24.19 -2.65
N PHE A 284 2.81 22.87 -2.48
CA PHE A 284 1.87 22.07 -3.26
C PHE A 284 0.43 22.57 -3.08
N CYS A 285 0.02 22.95 -1.87
CA CYS A 285 -1.32 23.48 -1.57
C CYS A 285 -1.69 24.76 -2.34
N LEU A 286 -0.69 25.50 -2.83
CA LEU A 286 -0.88 26.67 -3.68
C LEU A 286 -1.15 26.32 -5.16
N SER A 287 -0.93 25.07 -5.57
CA SER A 287 -1.11 24.62 -6.96
C SER A 287 -2.57 24.41 -7.35
N ALA A 288 -2.82 24.39 -8.66
CA ALA A 288 -4.07 23.94 -9.25
C ALA A 288 -4.34 22.44 -8.99
N LEU A 289 -3.30 21.60 -8.95
CA LEU A 289 -3.44 20.17 -8.61
C LEU A 289 -4.02 19.96 -7.21
N ALA A 290 -3.67 20.83 -6.26
CA ALA A 290 -4.21 20.76 -4.91
C ALA A 290 -5.70 21.07 -4.84
N LYS A 291 -6.31 21.73 -5.84
CA LYS A 291 -7.75 22.09 -5.79
C LYS A 291 -8.69 20.90 -5.99
N ARG A 292 -8.17 19.73 -6.35
CA ARG A 292 -8.95 18.51 -6.56
C ARG A 292 -9.37 17.89 -5.22
N ASP A 293 -10.56 17.30 -5.19
CA ASP A 293 -11.11 16.63 -4.01
C ASP A 293 -10.18 15.60 -3.40
N LYS A 294 -9.44 14.86 -4.24
CA LYS A 294 -8.46 13.86 -3.78
C LYS A 294 -7.40 14.47 -2.86
N TRP A 295 -6.87 15.66 -3.19
CA TRP A 295 -5.93 16.34 -2.31
C TRP A 295 -6.66 17.00 -1.13
N GLN A 296 -7.84 17.59 -1.36
CA GLN A 296 -8.57 18.33 -0.32
C GLN A 296 -9.16 17.44 0.78
N TYR A 297 -9.85 16.37 0.41
CA TYR A 297 -10.69 15.54 1.27
C TYR A 297 -10.28 14.07 1.32
N GLY A 298 -9.39 13.62 0.42
CA GLY A 298 -9.10 12.19 0.24
C GLY A 298 -10.26 11.45 -0.41
N ASN A 299 -10.06 10.16 -0.72
CA ASN A 299 -11.03 9.37 -1.49
C ASN A 299 -11.86 8.38 -0.66
N THR A 300 -11.60 8.22 0.64
CA THR A 300 -12.06 7.03 1.38
C THR A 300 -12.87 7.32 2.64
N GLY A 301 -13.31 8.57 2.87
CA GLY A 301 -14.09 8.94 4.06
C GLY A 301 -13.31 8.87 5.39
N TYR A 302 -12.13 8.26 5.37
CA TYR A 302 -11.08 8.38 6.37
C TYR A 302 -10.19 9.58 6.02
N ASN A 303 -9.64 10.19 7.07
CA ASN A 303 -8.97 11.50 7.08
C ASN A 303 -8.20 11.87 5.77
N PRO A 304 -8.49 13.02 5.13
CA PRO A 304 -7.74 13.53 3.96
C PRO A 304 -6.21 13.48 4.07
N MET A 305 -5.68 13.45 5.30
CA MET A 305 -4.25 13.34 5.62
C MET A 305 -3.52 12.21 4.92
N TYR A 306 -4.17 11.05 4.67
CA TYR A 306 -3.48 9.89 4.12
C TYR A 306 -2.83 10.22 2.78
N TYR A 307 -3.59 10.80 1.84
CA TYR A 307 -3.04 10.99 0.50
C TYR A 307 -1.87 11.99 0.47
N ARG A 308 -2.01 13.17 1.10
CA ARG A 308 -1.00 14.22 1.07
C ARG A 308 0.31 13.76 1.69
N VAL A 309 0.24 13.31 2.95
CA VAL A 309 1.41 12.95 3.75
C VAL A 309 2.12 11.74 3.15
N LEU A 310 1.37 10.71 2.76
CA LEU A 310 1.95 9.50 2.16
C LEU A 310 2.63 9.81 0.83
N THR A 311 1.99 10.61 -0.03
CA THR A 311 2.57 10.92 -1.34
C THR A 311 3.86 11.74 -1.18
N ILE A 312 3.88 12.74 -0.29
CA ILE A 312 5.09 13.51 0.03
C ILE A 312 6.20 12.60 0.55
N ARG A 313 5.91 11.78 1.56
CA ARG A 313 6.89 10.87 2.17
C ARG A 313 7.40 9.83 1.20
N ARG A 314 6.52 9.24 0.39
CA ARG A 314 6.91 8.27 -0.63
C ARG A 314 7.86 8.89 -1.64
N VAL A 315 7.61 10.14 -2.07
CA VAL A 315 8.52 10.87 -2.96
C VAL A 315 9.88 11.07 -2.27
N ILE A 316 9.89 11.57 -1.02
CA ILE A 316 11.13 11.78 -0.26
C ILE A 316 11.91 10.46 -0.12
N ALA A 317 11.29 9.42 0.41
CA ALA A 317 11.89 8.10 0.63
C ALA A 317 12.47 7.52 -0.67
N LYS A 318 11.71 7.61 -1.78
CA LYS A 318 12.18 7.10 -3.07
C LYS A 318 13.41 7.86 -3.57
N GLN A 319 13.43 9.18 -3.43
CA GLN A 319 14.56 9.98 -3.90
C GLN A 319 15.80 9.83 -3.02
N GLU A 320 15.63 9.72 -1.71
CA GLU A 320 16.73 9.45 -0.78
C GLU A 320 17.36 8.08 -1.04
N TYR A 321 16.53 7.06 -1.30
CA TYR A 321 17.01 5.73 -1.70
C TYR A 321 17.84 5.77 -2.98
N ILE A 322 17.35 6.45 -4.03
CA ILE A 322 18.07 6.58 -5.31
C ILE A 322 19.39 7.31 -5.09
N ARG A 323 19.36 8.46 -4.39
CA ARG A 323 20.56 9.25 -4.12
C ARG A 323 21.61 8.46 -3.36
N LYS A 324 21.21 7.73 -2.31
CA LYS A 324 22.15 6.90 -1.53
C LYS A 324 22.83 5.84 -2.40
N LYS A 325 22.09 5.19 -3.31
CA LYS A 325 22.66 4.22 -4.25
C LYS A 325 23.62 4.85 -5.25
N GLU A 326 23.31 6.04 -5.75
CA GLU A 326 24.20 6.78 -6.65
C GLU A 326 25.48 7.20 -5.94
N ASP A 327 25.37 7.68 -4.69
CA ASP A 327 26.51 8.05 -3.85
C ASP A 327 27.42 6.83 -3.57
N GLU A 328 26.85 5.68 -3.19
CA GLU A 328 27.59 4.42 -3.00
C GLU A 328 28.29 3.95 -4.28
N ALA A 329 27.61 4.02 -5.42
CA ALA A 329 28.18 3.64 -6.71
C ALA A 329 29.32 4.58 -7.13
N PHE A 330 29.16 5.89 -6.89
CA PHE A 330 30.19 6.89 -7.15
C PHE A 330 31.42 6.69 -6.26
N GLU A 331 31.22 6.45 -4.96
CA GLU A 331 32.30 6.16 -4.02
C GLU A 331 33.08 4.90 -4.45
N GLN A 332 32.38 3.82 -4.82
CA GLN A 332 33.02 2.61 -5.30
C GLN A 332 33.82 2.85 -6.60
N ALA A 333 33.27 3.61 -7.55
CA ALA A 333 33.96 3.95 -8.78
C ALA A 333 35.21 4.82 -8.53
N PHE A 334 35.10 5.78 -7.61
CA PHE A 334 36.22 6.63 -7.20
C PHE A 334 37.32 5.80 -6.55
N VAL A 335 37.00 4.91 -5.61
CA VAL A 335 37.98 4.00 -4.98
C VAL A 335 38.67 3.13 -6.02
N ASN A 336 37.93 2.54 -6.96
CA ASN A 336 38.50 1.69 -8.01
C ASN A 336 39.47 2.46 -8.93
N SER A 337 39.25 3.76 -9.15
CA SER A 337 40.11 4.59 -10.00
C SER A 337 41.53 4.83 -9.46
N PHE A 338 41.81 4.49 -8.19
CA PHE A 338 43.16 4.56 -7.60
C PHE A 338 43.94 3.25 -7.68
N TYR A 339 43.30 2.16 -8.11
CA TYR A 339 43.91 0.84 -8.22
C TYR A 339 44.12 0.37 -9.67
N ASP A 340 43.75 1.22 -10.64
CA ASP A 340 44.15 1.17 -12.06
C ASP A 340 45.38 2.07 -12.30
#